data_AF-A0A5B0LTF3-F1
#
_entry.id   AF-A0A5B0LTF3-F1
#
_cell.length_a   1.000
_cell.length_b   1.000
_cell.length_c   1.000
_cell.angle_alpha   90.00
_cell.angle_beta   90.00
_cell.angle_gamma   90.00
#
_symmetry.space_group_name_H-M   'P 1'
#
loop_
_entity.id
_entity.type
_entity.pdbx_description
1 polymer ?
#
loop_
_entity_poly.entity_id
_entity_poly.type
_entity_poly.pdbx_seq_one_letter_code
_entity_poly.pdbx_strand_id
1 'polypeptide(L)'
;MDVIPRPAAYVLCPETQPDEAVTTTPPPSRMAPITIQCLLFLENDHNLGPLEPIVQWTKVTSPSVPTPWKTNLQSMDWKQFQDGALIFLSRSTAYLLPAMQCANIGKTISWFASIGNHPKYRSPHGIRLKGQLDYLAFGAVARAAYPAEVKFRLIMKDPRDDDPDLKAS
;
A
#
# COMPACT_ATOMS: atom_id res chain seq x y z
N MET A 1 -46.58 -14.18 55.80
CA MET A 1 -45.21 -14.49 55.33
C MET A 1 -45.37 -15.41 54.14
N ASP A 2 -45.38 -14.83 52.94
CA ASP A 2 -45.54 -15.59 51.69
C ASP A 2 -44.19 -16.07 51.20
N VAL A 3 -44.04 -17.39 51.11
CA VAL A 3 -42.86 -18.06 50.54
C VAL A 3 -43.15 -18.31 49.07
N ILE A 4 -42.54 -17.52 48.19
CA ILE A 4 -42.61 -17.72 46.74
C ILE A 4 -41.78 -18.96 46.38
N PRO A 5 -42.34 -20.00 45.75
CA PRO A 5 -41.56 -21.13 45.27
C PRO A 5 -40.77 -20.72 44.02
N ARG A 6 -39.45 -20.95 44.02
CA ARG A 6 -38.61 -20.81 42.82
C ARG A 6 -39.02 -21.85 41.77
N PRO A 7 -39.24 -21.48 40.51
CA PRO A 7 -39.41 -22.45 39.44
C PRO A 7 -38.10 -23.20 39.16
N ALA A 8 -38.28 -24.45 38.73
CA ALA A 8 -37.27 -25.46 38.47
C ALA A 8 -36.16 -24.99 37.53
N ALA A 9 -34.96 -25.54 37.76
CA ALA A 9 -33.75 -25.34 36.97
C ALA A 9 -34.06 -25.37 35.46
N TYR A 10 -33.65 -24.31 34.77
CA TYR A 10 -33.61 -24.28 33.31
C TYR A 10 -32.70 -25.42 32.84
N VAL A 11 -33.31 -26.47 32.30
CA VAL A 11 -32.59 -27.47 31.50
C VAL A 11 -32.26 -26.78 30.19
N LEU A 12 -31.01 -26.34 30.04
CA LEU A 12 -30.49 -25.86 28.77
C LEU A 12 -30.25 -27.07 27.86
N CYS A 13 -30.95 -27.11 26.73
CA CYS A 13 -30.72 -28.11 25.69
C CYS A 13 -29.28 -27.98 25.16
N PRO A 14 -28.52 -29.08 24.98
CA PRO A 14 -27.15 -29.03 24.46
C PRO A 14 -27.05 -28.33 23.09
N GLU A 15 -28.09 -28.45 22.26
CA GLU A 15 -28.16 -27.84 20.91
C GLU A 15 -28.39 -26.32 20.90
N THR A 16 -28.59 -25.69 22.07
CA THR A 16 -28.74 -24.23 22.21
C THR A 16 -27.57 -23.56 22.92
N GLN A 17 -26.53 -24.32 23.30
CA GLN A 17 -25.29 -23.69 23.75
C GLN A 17 -24.53 -23.16 22.53
N PRO A 18 -24.07 -21.90 22.55
CA PRO A 18 -23.12 -21.45 21.56
C PRO A 18 -21.90 -22.36 21.63
N ASP A 19 -21.61 -23.02 20.51
CA ASP A 19 -20.37 -23.79 20.30
C ASP A 19 -19.22 -22.94 20.82
N GLU A 20 -18.49 -23.51 21.79
CA GLU A 20 -17.45 -22.81 22.53
C GLU A 20 -16.59 -22.04 21.54
N ALA A 21 -16.55 -20.73 21.75
CA ALA A 21 -15.89 -19.77 20.92
C ALA A 21 -14.61 -20.36 20.31
N VAL A 22 -14.64 -20.60 18.99
CA VAL A 22 -13.44 -20.51 18.18
C VAL A 22 -12.90 -19.13 18.50
N THR A 23 -11.95 -19.10 19.44
CA THR A 23 -11.26 -17.90 19.86
C THR A 23 -10.46 -17.54 18.64
N THR A 24 -11.09 -16.77 17.76
CA THR A 24 -10.48 -16.25 16.55
C THR A 24 -9.65 -15.08 17.03
N THR A 25 -8.63 -15.37 17.83
CA THR A 25 -7.55 -14.43 18.06
C THR A 25 -7.03 -14.16 16.66
N PRO A 26 -7.19 -12.95 16.10
CA PRO A 26 -6.56 -12.65 14.84
C PRO A 26 -5.08 -13.01 15.04
N PRO A 27 -4.43 -13.67 14.06
CA PRO A 27 -3.04 -14.03 14.25
C PRO A 27 -2.23 -12.78 14.66
N PRO A 28 -1.01 -12.91 15.20
CA PRO A 28 -0.22 -11.72 15.47
C PRO A 28 0.01 -10.93 14.17
N SER A 29 -0.09 -9.60 14.30
CA SER A 29 0.33 -8.67 13.27
C SER A 29 1.81 -8.91 12.99
N ARG A 30 2.21 -9.06 11.71
CA ARG A 30 3.57 -9.52 11.37
C ARG A 30 4.31 -8.60 10.42
N MET A 31 5.62 -8.55 10.61
CA MET A 31 6.55 -7.99 9.64
C MET A 31 6.72 -8.97 8.47
N ALA A 32 6.56 -8.48 7.25
CA ALA A 32 6.78 -9.25 6.03
C ALA A 32 7.64 -8.45 5.04
N PRO A 33 8.49 -9.12 4.24
CA PRO A 33 9.19 -8.44 3.16
C PRO A 33 8.19 -8.10 2.04
N ILE A 34 8.19 -6.86 1.59
CA ILE A 34 7.47 -6.42 0.40
C ILE A 34 8.46 -5.78 -0.58
N THR A 35 8.17 -5.91 -1.87
CA THR A 35 8.94 -5.22 -2.91
C THR A 35 8.26 -3.91 -3.27
N ILE A 36 8.98 -2.79 -3.25
CA ILE A 36 8.50 -1.53 -3.80
C ILE A 36 9.30 -1.22 -5.07
N GLN A 37 8.57 -0.92 -6.14
CA GLN A 37 9.13 -0.49 -7.41
C GLN A 37 8.49 0.84 -7.83
N CYS A 38 9.22 1.62 -8.63
CA CYS A 38 8.76 2.92 -9.10
C CYS A 38 9.20 3.19 -10.55
N LEU A 39 8.34 3.92 -11.26
CA LEU A 39 8.59 4.63 -12.50
C LEU A 39 7.95 6.01 -12.34
N LEU A 40 8.76 7.01 -11.99
CA LEU A 40 8.32 8.37 -11.69
C LEU A 40 8.97 9.36 -12.66
N PHE A 41 8.28 10.46 -12.91
CA PHE A 41 8.79 11.62 -13.63
C PHE A 41 8.64 12.81 -12.69
N LEU A 42 9.75 13.25 -12.11
CA LEU A 42 9.76 14.31 -11.09
C LEU A 42 10.29 15.58 -11.71
N GLU A 43 9.58 16.69 -11.51
CA GLU A 43 10.04 18.00 -11.91
C GLU A 43 11.20 18.44 -11.02
N ASN A 44 12.32 18.83 -11.63
CA ASN A 44 13.40 19.49 -10.92
C ASN A 44 13.11 20.98 -10.88
N ASP A 45 12.65 21.47 -9.74
CA ASP A 45 12.67 22.90 -9.45
C ASP A 45 14.10 23.33 -9.08
N HIS A 46 15.01 23.24 -10.05
CA HIS A 46 16.28 23.94 -9.95
C HIS A 46 15.92 25.42 -10.11
N ASN A 47 15.92 26.16 -9.01
CA ASN A 47 15.81 27.62 -8.95
C ASN A 47 16.95 28.29 -9.76
N LEU A 48 16.94 28.16 -11.08
CA LEU A 48 17.94 28.66 -12.02
C LEU A 48 17.59 30.08 -12.48
N GLY A 49 17.40 30.99 -11.52
CA GLY A 49 17.31 32.42 -11.81
C GLY A 49 16.19 32.85 -12.79
N PRO A 50 16.23 34.09 -13.29
CA PRO A 50 15.11 34.73 -14.00
C PRO A 50 15.05 34.42 -15.50
N LEU A 51 15.71 33.36 -15.97
CA LEU A 51 15.62 32.92 -17.37
C LEU A 51 14.64 31.75 -17.40
N GLU A 52 13.68 31.84 -18.32
CA GLU A 52 12.51 30.97 -18.56
C GLU A 52 12.54 29.58 -17.90
N PRO A 53 11.45 29.13 -17.26
CA PRO A 53 11.42 27.85 -16.57
C PRO A 53 11.50 26.72 -17.60
N ILE A 54 12.72 26.25 -17.88
CA ILE A 54 12.93 24.98 -18.55
C ILE A 54 12.57 23.92 -17.53
N VAL A 55 11.33 23.44 -17.58
CA VAL A 55 10.83 22.34 -16.75
C VAL A 55 11.68 21.10 -17.07
N GLN A 56 12.66 20.80 -16.22
CA GLN A 56 13.50 19.64 -16.39
C GLN A 56 12.90 18.45 -15.63
N TRP A 57 12.40 17.47 -16.37
CA TRP A 57 11.88 16.23 -15.79
C TRP A 57 13.00 15.22 -15.53
N THR A 58 13.08 14.71 -14.31
CA THR A 58 13.93 13.57 -13.95
C THR A 58 13.12 12.28 -13.95
N LYS A 59 13.51 11.33 -14.80
CA LYS A 59 12.97 9.97 -14.76
C LYS A 59 13.63 9.18 -13.62
N VAL A 60 12.83 8.68 -12.70
CA VAL A 60 13.28 7.85 -11.56
C VAL A 60 12.72 6.45 -11.73
N THR A 61 13.61 5.46 -11.73
CA THR A 61 13.25 4.04 -11.85
C THR A 61 13.91 3.21 -10.78
N SER A 62 13.21 2.18 -10.30
CA SER A 62 13.79 1.22 -9.38
C SER A 62 14.93 0.41 -10.02
N PRO A 63 15.90 -0.06 -9.21
CA PRO A 63 16.92 -0.98 -9.68
C PRO A 63 16.29 -2.28 -10.19
N SER A 64 17.03 -3.00 -11.05
CA SER A 64 16.61 -4.29 -11.61
C SER A 64 16.31 -5.33 -10.54
N VAL A 65 17.04 -5.30 -9.42
CA VAL A 65 16.81 -6.14 -8.24
C VAL A 65 16.51 -5.23 -7.04
N PRO A 66 15.23 -4.95 -6.75
CA PRO A 66 14.86 -4.11 -5.62
C PRO A 66 15.05 -4.84 -4.29
N THR A 67 15.69 -4.15 -3.34
CA THR A 67 15.79 -4.65 -1.96
C THR A 67 14.39 -4.66 -1.31
N PRO A 68 13.98 -5.75 -0.65
CA PRO A 68 12.69 -5.80 0.03
C PRO A 68 12.63 -4.82 1.22
N TRP A 69 11.51 -4.12 1.34
CA TRP A 69 11.16 -3.37 2.54
C TRP A 69 10.47 -4.32 3.53
N LYS A 70 11.09 -4.56 4.69
CA LYS A 70 10.44 -5.31 5.78
C LYS A 70 9.50 -4.38 6.53
N THR A 71 8.20 -4.64 6.45
CA THR A 71 7.19 -3.81 7.10
C THR A 71 5.95 -4.61 7.48
N ASN A 72 5.09 -4.02 8.29
CA ASN A 72 3.81 -4.59 8.68
C ASN A 72 2.67 -3.78 8.04
N LEU A 73 2.11 -4.30 6.95
CA LEU A 73 1.04 -3.61 6.21
C LEU A 73 -0.19 -3.33 7.08
N GLN A 74 -0.46 -4.16 8.08
CA GLN A 74 -1.65 -4.02 8.92
C GLN A 74 -1.49 -3.04 10.09
N SER A 75 -0.27 -2.59 10.37
CA SER A 75 -0.02 -1.60 11.43
C SER A 75 0.04 -0.16 10.92
N MET A 76 -0.12 0.05 9.62
CA MET A 76 -0.10 1.37 9.00
C MET A 76 -1.45 1.67 8.36
N ASP A 77 -1.89 2.91 8.41
CA ASP A 77 -2.90 3.40 7.47
C ASP A 77 -2.29 3.66 6.08
N TRP A 78 -3.13 4.01 5.12
CA TRP A 78 -2.70 4.24 3.74
C TRP A 78 -1.71 5.39 3.61
N LYS A 79 -1.93 6.49 4.33
CA LYS A 79 -1.03 7.65 4.29
C LYS A 79 0.32 7.30 4.88
N GLN A 80 0.34 6.66 6.06
CA GLN A 80 1.55 6.19 6.72
C GLN A 80 2.33 5.22 5.83
N PHE A 81 1.64 4.31 5.15
CA PHE A 81 2.26 3.41 4.18
C PHE A 81 2.88 4.17 3.01
N GLN A 82 2.14 5.11 2.39
CA GLN A 82 2.65 5.90 1.28
C GLN A 82 3.88 6.70 1.69
N ASP A 83 3.81 7.43 2.81
CA ASP A 83 4.93 8.22 3.33
C ASP A 83 6.16 7.32 3.60
N GLY A 84 5.96 6.17 4.26
CA GLY A 84 7.03 5.21 4.53
C GLY A 84 7.63 4.60 3.26
N ALA A 85 6.81 4.32 2.25
CA ALA A 85 7.26 3.79 0.97
C ALA A 85 8.10 4.82 0.17
N LEU A 86 7.70 6.09 0.18
CA LEU A 86 8.48 7.16 -0.46
C LEU A 86 9.82 7.37 0.24
N ILE A 87 9.84 7.41 1.58
CA ILE A 87 11.07 7.48 2.37
C ILE A 87 11.98 6.27 2.08
N PHE A 88 11.40 5.07 1.95
CA PHE A 88 12.15 3.87 1.61
C PHE A 88 12.80 3.97 0.22
N LEU A 89 12.04 4.41 -0.78
CA LEU A 89 12.54 4.59 -2.15
C LEU A 89 13.62 5.67 -2.26
N SER A 90 13.51 6.73 -1.47
CA SER A 90 14.45 7.86 -1.52
C SER A 90 15.73 7.66 -0.70
N ARG A 91 15.98 6.48 -0.11
CA ARG A 91 17.12 6.26 0.79
C ARG A 91 18.48 6.60 0.17
N SER A 92 18.68 6.31 -1.11
CA SER A 92 19.90 6.64 -1.86
C SER A 92 19.80 7.96 -2.63
N THR A 93 18.64 8.61 -2.63
CA THR A 93 18.35 9.84 -3.39
C THR A 93 17.47 10.76 -2.55
N ALA A 94 17.93 11.11 -1.34
CA ALA A 94 17.10 11.82 -0.35
C ALA A 94 16.61 13.19 -0.85
N TYR A 95 17.38 13.84 -1.74
CA TYR A 95 17.00 15.11 -2.38
C TYR A 95 15.74 15.01 -3.25
N LEU A 96 15.35 13.81 -3.71
CA LEU A 96 14.13 13.60 -4.50
C LEU A 96 12.87 13.42 -3.64
N LEU A 97 13.02 13.21 -2.32
CA LEU A 97 11.89 12.94 -1.43
C LEU A 97 10.82 14.05 -1.45
N PRO A 98 11.17 15.36 -1.39
CA PRO A 98 10.17 16.43 -1.47
C PRO A 98 9.36 16.37 -2.77
N ALA A 99 10.01 16.16 -3.92
CA ALA A 99 9.34 16.06 -5.21
C ALA A 99 8.41 14.83 -5.27
N MET A 100 8.84 13.69 -4.74
CA MET A 100 8.00 12.48 -4.63
C MET A 100 6.76 12.73 -3.75
N GLN A 101 6.92 13.43 -2.63
CA GLN A 101 5.82 13.76 -1.72
C GLN A 101 4.84 14.73 -2.38
N CYS A 102 5.32 15.78 -3.04
CA CYS A 102 4.51 16.71 -3.81
C CYS A 102 3.69 15.97 -4.89
N ALA A 103 4.33 15.08 -5.65
CA ALA A 103 3.65 14.26 -6.67
C ALA A 103 2.57 13.34 -6.05
N ASN A 104 2.84 12.74 -4.89
CA ASN A 104 1.87 11.89 -4.20
C ASN A 104 0.65 12.70 -3.70
N ILE A 105 0.89 13.88 -3.11
CA ILE A 105 -0.17 14.81 -2.67
C ILE A 105 -1.01 15.28 -3.87
N GLY A 106 -0.35 15.60 -5.00
CA GLY A 106 -0.98 15.97 -6.26
C GLY A 106 -1.69 14.81 -6.97
N LYS A 107 -1.67 13.60 -6.40
CA LYS A 107 -2.29 12.37 -6.95
C LYS A 107 -1.79 12.00 -8.35
N THR A 108 -0.59 12.44 -8.73
CA THR A 108 0.03 12.10 -10.02
C THR A 108 0.68 10.71 -9.99
N ILE A 109 0.98 10.20 -8.78
CA ILE A 109 1.45 8.83 -8.57
C ILE A 109 0.26 7.86 -8.47
N SER A 110 0.19 6.89 -9.39
CA SER A 110 -0.71 5.75 -9.30
C SER A 110 -0.06 4.58 -8.58
N TRP A 111 -0.75 4.07 -7.56
CA TRP A 111 -0.28 2.97 -6.72
C TRP A 111 -0.92 1.66 -7.15
N PHE A 112 -0.09 0.66 -7.46
CA PHE A 112 -0.53 -0.68 -7.82
C PHE A 112 0.01 -1.70 -6.83
N ALA A 113 -0.81 -2.69 -6.47
CA ALA A 113 -0.42 -3.74 -5.53
C ALA A 113 -0.71 -5.13 -6.10
N SER A 114 0.19 -6.07 -5.87
CA SER A 114 0.07 -7.44 -6.37
C SER A 114 0.59 -8.47 -5.37
N ILE A 115 0.04 -9.67 -5.46
CA ILE A 115 0.42 -10.84 -4.67
C ILE A 115 0.78 -11.96 -5.64
N GLY A 116 1.95 -12.54 -5.48
CA GLY A 116 2.46 -13.64 -6.28
C GLY A 116 1.47 -14.81 -6.30
N ASN A 117 1.19 -15.34 -7.49
CA ASN A 117 0.30 -16.48 -7.72
C ASN A 117 -1.16 -16.32 -7.23
N HIS A 118 -1.59 -15.13 -6.79
CA HIS A 118 -2.96 -14.90 -6.36
C HIS A 118 -3.92 -14.75 -7.56
N PRO A 119 -5.14 -15.31 -7.56
CA PRO A 119 -6.07 -15.23 -8.69
C PRO A 119 -6.53 -13.79 -8.99
N LYS A 120 -6.93 -13.04 -7.95
CA LYS A 120 -7.40 -11.64 -8.08
C LYS A 120 -6.29 -10.58 -8.15
N TYR A 121 -5.21 -10.73 -7.37
CA TYR A 121 -4.15 -9.72 -7.21
C TYR A 121 -2.90 -10.05 -8.03
N ARG A 122 -3.05 -10.77 -9.15
CA ARG A 122 -1.93 -11.38 -9.86
C ARG A 122 -0.98 -10.33 -10.45
N SER A 123 0.32 -10.62 -10.38
CA SER A 123 1.37 -10.02 -11.22
C SER A 123 1.11 -10.36 -12.71
N PRO A 124 1.49 -9.51 -13.70
CA PRO A 124 2.32 -8.32 -13.59
C PRO A 124 1.53 -7.03 -13.61
N HIS A 125 0.22 -7.02 -13.44
CA HIS A 125 -0.57 -5.78 -13.47
C HIS A 125 -1.06 -5.37 -12.06
N GLY A 126 -1.34 -6.34 -11.19
CA GLY A 126 -1.87 -6.07 -9.86
C GLY A 126 -3.20 -5.33 -9.92
N ILE A 127 -3.61 -4.73 -8.81
CA ILE A 127 -4.75 -3.82 -8.76
C ILE A 127 -4.29 -2.41 -8.46
N ARG A 128 -5.01 -1.40 -8.96
CA ARG A 128 -4.81 -0.02 -8.55
C ARG A 128 -5.45 0.20 -7.18
N LEU A 129 -4.69 0.72 -6.23
CA LEU A 129 -5.20 1.16 -4.93
C LEU A 129 -5.59 2.63 -5.03
N LYS A 130 -6.87 2.95 -4.79
CA LYS A 130 -7.41 4.33 -4.88
C LYS A 130 -7.51 5.02 -3.52
N GLY A 131 -7.36 4.27 -2.42
CA GLY A 131 -7.40 4.84 -1.07
C GLY A 131 -7.38 3.80 0.04
N GLN A 132 -7.76 4.25 1.24
CA GLN A 132 -7.68 3.48 2.49
C GLN A 132 -8.37 2.11 2.42
N LEU A 133 -9.59 2.04 1.89
CA LEU A 133 -10.35 0.79 1.85
C LEU A 133 -9.69 -0.27 0.96
N ASP A 134 -9.19 0.14 -0.21
CA ASP A 134 -8.45 -0.77 -1.10
C ASP A 134 -7.17 -1.29 -0.43
N TYR A 135 -6.46 -0.39 0.25
CA TYR A 135 -5.23 -0.74 0.98
C TYR A 135 -5.49 -1.73 2.12
N LEU A 136 -6.51 -1.49 2.95
CA LEU A 136 -6.87 -2.40 4.04
C LEU A 136 -7.31 -3.77 3.51
N ALA A 137 -8.15 -3.80 2.48
CA ALA A 137 -8.58 -5.04 1.84
C ALA A 137 -7.39 -5.81 1.25
N PHE A 138 -6.48 -5.10 0.56
CA PHE A 138 -5.24 -5.70 0.05
C PHE A 138 -4.36 -6.25 1.18
N GLY A 139 -4.16 -5.48 2.26
CA GLY A 139 -3.34 -5.88 3.40
C GLY A 139 -3.86 -7.13 4.11
N ALA A 140 -5.19 -7.28 4.22
CA ALA A 140 -5.82 -8.50 4.74
C ALA A 140 -5.54 -9.71 3.83
N VAL A 141 -5.68 -9.56 2.52
CA VAL A 141 -5.42 -10.65 1.56
C VAL A 141 -3.93 -11.01 1.50
N ALA A 142 -3.04 -10.01 1.47
CA ALA A 142 -1.59 -10.21 1.51
C ALA A 142 -1.17 -10.96 2.78
N ARG A 143 -1.86 -10.70 3.88
CA ARG A 143 -1.66 -11.47 5.11
C ARG A 143 -2.15 -12.91 5.00
N ALA A 144 -3.32 -13.16 4.44
CA ALA A 144 -3.78 -14.53 4.25
C ALA A 144 -2.87 -15.33 3.29
N ALA A 145 -2.28 -14.66 2.29
CA ALA A 145 -1.50 -15.30 1.23
C ALA A 145 -0.02 -15.58 1.57
N TYR A 146 0.50 -15.16 2.71
CA TYR A 146 1.91 -15.39 3.05
C TYR A 146 2.27 -16.88 3.09
N PRO A 147 3.46 -17.27 2.60
CA PRO A 147 4.62 -16.42 2.26
C PRO A 147 4.66 -15.89 0.81
N ALA A 148 3.50 -15.76 0.14
CA ALA A 148 3.47 -15.18 -1.20
C ALA A 148 4.14 -13.81 -1.29
N GLU A 149 4.80 -13.59 -2.42
CA GLU A 149 5.50 -12.35 -2.72
C GLU A 149 4.51 -11.18 -2.86
N VAL A 150 4.74 -10.10 -2.13
CA VAL A 150 3.92 -8.87 -2.19
C VAL A 150 4.71 -7.77 -2.89
N LYS A 151 4.12 -7.15 -3.92
CA LYS A 151 4.74 -6.04 -4.65
C LYS A 151 3.84 -4.83 -4.71
N PHE A 152 4.44 -3.66 -4.53
CA PHE A 152 3.85 -2.35 -4.80
C PHE A 152 4.61 -1.67 -5.93
N ARG A 153 3.88 -1.05 -6.85
CA ARG A 153 4.43 -0.26 -7.96
C ARG A 153 3.82 1.12 -7.97
N LEU A 154 4.69 2.11 -7.99
CA LEU A 154 4.34 3.52 -8.12
C LEU A 154 4.61 3.92 -9.57
N ILE A 155 3.58 4.36 -10.27
CA ILE A 155 3.67 4.72 -11.69
C ILE A 155 3.11 6.12 -11.88
N MET A 156 3.92 7.00 -12.46
CA MET A 156 3.46 8.26 -13.02
C MET A 156 3.29 8.11 -14.53
N LYS A 157 2.29 8.78 -15.09
CA LYS A 157 2.18 8.94 -16.54
C LYS A 157 3.38 9.77 -17.03
N ASP A 158 3.90 9.43 -18.20
CA ASP A 158 4.96 10.23 -18.80
C ASP A 158 4.38 11.61 -19.18
N PRO A 159 4.93 12.72 -18.66
CA PRO A 159 4.43 14.06 -18.97
C PRO A 159 4.51 14.39 -20.46
N ARG A 160 5.41 13.72 -21.21
CA ARG A 160 5.58 13.88 -22.66
C ARG A 160 4.47 13.22 -23.48
N ASP A 161 3.63 12.41 -22.86
CA ASP A 161 2.44 11.85 -23.53
C ASP A 161 1.32 12.89 -23.66
N ASP A 162 1.32 13.91 -22.81
CA ASP A 162 0.31 14.99 -22.80
C ASP A 162 0.77 16.26 -23.55
N ASP A 163 2.06 16.35 -23.87
CA ASP A 163 2.65 17.47 -24.60
C ASP A 163 3.39 16.99 -25.87
N PRO A 164 2.88 17.27 -27.08
CA PRO A 164 3.50 16.84 -28.33
C PRO A 164 4.87 17.49 -28.59
N ASP A 165 5.17 18.66 -27.99
CA ASP A 165 6.41 19.39 -28.22
C ASP A 165 7.59 18.79 -27.45
N LEU A 166 7.31 18.05 -26.37
CA LEU A 166 8.30 17.35 -25.55
C LEU A 166 8.74 15.98 -26.11
N LYS A 167 8.13 15.50 -27.21
CA LYS A 167 8.52 14.23 -27.86
C LYS A 167 9.78 14.35 -28.73
N ALA A 168 10.23 15.58 -29.02
CA ALA A 168 11.29 15.84 -29.99
C ALA A 168 12.70 16.08 -29.38
N SER A 169 12.86 15.97 -28.05
CA SER A 169 14.16 16.15 -27.36
C SER A 169 14.79 14.85 -26.88
#